data_AF-A0A948V7I3-F1
#
_entry.id   AF-A0A948V7I3-F1
#
_cell.length_a   1.000
_cell.length_b   1.000
_cell.length_c   1.000
_cell.angle_alpha   90.00
_cell.angle_beta   90.00
_cell.angle_gamma   90.00
#
_symmetry.space_group_name_H-M   'P 1'
#
loop_
_entity.id
_entity.type
_entity.pdbx_description
1 polymer ?
#
loop_
_entity_poly.entity_id
_entity_poly.type
_entity_poly.pdbx_seq_one_letter_code
_entity_poly.pdbx_strand_id
1 'polypeptide(L)' 'MTVNHHDSTVIDAEFDIVEEMRTTLDDLEMAFEAGETTSVPEKMAYLRFLLRDLGDALSGEYEDLRRRRFITKETR' A
#
# COMPACT_ATOMS: atom_id res chain seq x y z
N MET A 1 30.08 -4.59 -14.24
CA MET A 1 29.17 -4.11 -13.18
C MET A 1 27.83 -4.78 -13.40
N THR A 2 27.47 -5.75 -12.58
CA THR A 2 26.18 -6.45 -12.64
C THR A 2 25.17 -5.61 -11.87
N VAL A 3 24.30 -4.90 -12.59
CA VAL A 3 23.20 -4.14 -11.99
C VAL A 3 22.17 -5.15 -11.48
N ASN A 4 22.05 -5.29 -10.17
CA ASN A 4 21.05 -6.14 -9.53
C ASN A 4 19.67 -5.52 -9.76
N HIS A 5 18.88 -6.09 -10.68
CA HIS A 5 17.52 -5.63 -11.01
C HIS A 5 16.45 -6.12 -10.01
N HIS A 6 16.86 -6.70 -8.87
CA HIS A 6 15.95 -7.32 -7.91
C HIS A 6 15.55 -6.39 -6.74
N ASP A 7 16.29 -5.30 -6.50
CA ASP A 7 16.00 -4.33 -5.42
C ASP A 7 14.89 -3.32 -5.79
N SER A 8 14.67 -3.08 -7.09
CA SER A 8 13.81 -1.97 -7.51
C SER A 8 12.33 -2.19 -7.19
N THR A 9 11.83 -3.43 -7.22
CA THR A 9 10.39 -3.70 -7.08
C THR A 9 9.89 -3.83 -5.64
N VAL A 10 10.78 -3.96 -4.66
CA VAL A 10 10.38 -4.00 -3.25
C VAL A 10 10.02 -2.57 -2.84
N ILE A 11 10.99 -1.65 -2.98
CA ILE A 11 10.89 -0.22 -2.66
C ILE A 11 9.67 0.45 -3.32
N ASP A 12 9.33 0.05 -4.55
CA ASP A 12 8.18 0.59 -5.26
C ASP A 12 6.85 0.30 -4.54
N ALA A 13 6.71 -0.86 -3.89
CA ALA A 13 5.45 -1.23 -3.23
C ALA A 13 5.24 -0.46 -1.91
N GLU A 14 6.29 -0.28 -1.09
CA GLU A 14 6.15 0.55 0.11
C GLU A 14 5.87 2.01 -0.25
N PHE A 15 6.49 2.50 -1.33
CA PHE A 15 6.27 3.84 -1.83
C PHE A 15 4.83 4.04 -2.34
N ASP A 16 4.30 3.08 -3.09
CA ASP A 16 2.91 3.09 -3.57
C ASP A 16 1.91 3.16 -2.40
N ILE A 17 2.14 2.39 -1.32
CA ILE A 17 1.28 2.41 -0.14
C ILE A 17 1.31 3.79 0.54
N VAL A 18 2.48 4.42 0.64
CA VAL A 18 2.63 5.76 1.22
C VAL A 18 1.93 6.83 0.37
N GLU A 19 2.06 6.77 -0.96
CA GLU A 19 1.35 7.70 -1.85
C GLU A 19 -0.17 7.55 -1.73
N GLU A 20 -0.67 6.31 -1.67
CA GLU A 20 -2.11 6.03 -1.48
C GLU A 20 -2.62 6.55 -0.11
N MET A 21 -1.79 6.43 0.94
CA MET A 21 -2.10 7.02 2.25
C MET A 21 -2.19 8.53 2.18
N ARG A 22 -1.29 9.19 1.43
CA ARG A 22 -1.34 10.64 1.23
C ARG A 22 -2.63 11.06 0.53
N THR A 23 -2.97 10.42 -0.58
CA THR A 23 -4.22 10.71 -1.31
C THR A 23 -5.46 10.49 -0.45
N THR A 24 -5.47 9.44 0.37
CA THR A 24 -6.60 9.18 1.28
C THR A 24 -6.72 10.25 2.38
N LEU A 25 -5.60 10.80 2.85
CA LEU A 25 -5.58 11.92 3.80
C LEU A 25 -6.06 13.22 3.14
N ASP A 26 -5.60 13.53 1.94
CA ASP A 26 -6.04 14.72 1.18
C ASP A 26 -7.57 14.69 0.98
N ASP A 27 -8.12 13.51 0.63
CA ASP A 27 -9.56 13.31 0.50
C ASP A 27 -10.32 13.53 1.82
N LEU A 28 -9.73 13.14 2.96
CA LEU A 28 -10.32 13.36 4.28
C LEU A 28 -10.30 14.82 4.68
N GLU A 29 -9.22 15.54 4.37
CA GLU A 29 -9.13 16.99 4.58
C GLU A 29 -10.20 17.71 3.76
N MET A 30 -10.33 17.36 2.47
CA MET A 30 -11.38 17.92 1.62
C MET A 30 -12.79 17.61 2.14
N ALA A 31 -13.05 16.39 2.58
CA ALA A 31 -14.35 16.00 3.14
C ALA A 31 -14.65 16.78 4.44
N PHE A 32 -13.63 16.98 5.29
CA PHE A 32 -13.75 17.78 6.50
C PHE A 32 -14.06 19.25 6.21
N GLU A 33 -13.34 19.87 5.25
CA GLU A 33 -13.59 21.24 4.81
C GLU A 33 -14.99 21.42 4.19
N ALA A 34 -15.47 20.41 3.48
CA ALA A 34 -16.82 20.38 2.91
C ALA A 34 -17.92 20.07 3.94
N GLY A 35 -17.57 19.70 5.18
CA GLY A 35 -18.51 19.24 6.20
C GLY A 35 -19.17 17.88 5.89
N GLU A 36 -18.59 17.11 4.97
CA GLU A 36 -19.08 15.80 4.57
C GLU A 36 -18.46 14.71 5.46
N THR A 37 -19.27 14.12 6.34
CA THR A 37 -18.79 13.11 7.30
C THR A 37 -19.12 11.67 6.91
N THR A 38 -19.92 11.48 5.85
CA THR A 38 -20.44 10.17 5.45
C THR A 38 -19.33 9.20 5.04
N SER A 39 -18.30 9.69 4.35
CA SER A 39 -17.18 8.88 3.84
C SER A 39 -16.01 8.75 4.82
N VAL A 40 -16.02 9.52 5.93
CA VAL A 40 -14.94 9.54 6.93
C VAL A 40 -14.70 8.16 7.57
N PRO A 41 -15.73 7.40 8.00
CA PRO A 41 -15.50 6.08 8.58
C PRO A 41 -14.82 5.10 7.63
N GLU A 42 -15.18 5.13 6.34
CA GLU A 42 -14.63 4.25 5.30
C GLU A 42 -13.18 4.62 4.99
N LYS A 43 -12.90 5.91 4.78
CA LYS A 43 -11.52 6.40 4.56
C LYS A 43 -10.61 6.13 5.74
N MET A 44 -11.11 6.27 6.97
CA MET A 44 -10.37 5.90 8.18
C MET A 44 -10.13 4.39 8.30
N ALA A 45 -11.06 3.55 7.84
CA ALA A 45 -10.86 2.10 7.79
C ALA A 45 -9.81 1.74 6.73
N TYR A 46 -9.82 2.42 5.59
CA TYR A 46 -8.85 2.23 4.53
C TYR A 46 -7.44 2.65 4.95
N LEU A 47 -7.27 3.79 5.64
CA LEU A 47 -5.97 4.18 6.21
C LEU A 47 -5.42 3.15 7.19
N ARG A 48 -6.25 2.53 8.03
CA ARG A 48 -5.83 1.44 8.91
C ARG A 48 -5.38 0.21 8.13
N PHE A 49 -6.01 -0.08 7.00
CA PHE A 49 -5.59 -1.14 6.10
C PHE A 49 -4.23 -0.84 5.49
N LEU A 50 -4.01 0.36 4.94
CA LEU A 50 -2.74 0.78 4.34
C LEU A 50 -1.59 0.80 5.36
N LEU A 51 -1.85 1.26 6.58
CA LEU A 51 -0.86 1.20 7.67
C LEU A 51 -0.43 -0.22 8.00
N ARG A 52 -1.37 -1.17 7.98
CA ARG A 52 -1.06 -2.59 8.17
C ARG A 52 -0.26 -3.12 6.99
N ASP A 53 -0.68 -2.83 5.76
CA ASP A 53 -0.01 -3.28 4.54
C ASP A 53 1.43 -2.76 4.46
N LEU A 54 1.67 -1.51 4.88
CA LEU A 54 3.00 -0.92 5.00
C LEU A 54 3.83 -1.63 6.07
N GLY A 55 3.24 -1.93 7.23
CA GLY A 55 3.90 -2.70 8.28
C GLY A 55 4.29 -4.10 7.81
N ASP A 56 3.39 -4.77 7.10
CA ASP A 56 3.60 -6.09 6.51
C ASP A 56 4.71 -6.06 5.45
N ALA A 57 4.72 -5.04 4.58
CA ALA A 57 5.76 -4.84 3.56
C ALA A 57 7.15 -4.59 4.18
N LEU A 58 7.23 -3.67 5.16
CA LEU A 58 8.48 -3.33 5.85
C LEU A 58 9.02 -4.45 6.75
N SER A 59 8.14 -5.31 7.29
CA SER A 59 8.54 -6.45 8.15
C SER A 59 9.20 -7.59 7.37
N GLY A 60 9.08 -7.61 6.05
CA GLY A 60 9.56 -8.71 5.21
C GLY A 60 8.77 -10.01 5.36
N GLU A 61 7.70 -10.06 6.17
CA GLU A 61 6.85 -11.24 6.38
C GLU A 61 6.14 -11.72 5.09
N TYR A 62 6.14 -10.88 4.03
CA TYR A 62 5.58 -11.18 2.72
C TYR A 62 6.58 -11.69 1.67
N GLU A 63 7.86 -11.97 1.97
CA GLU A 63 8.73 -12.64 0.97
C GLU A 63 8.14 -13.99 0.48
N ASP A 64 7.52 -14.75 1.39
CA ASP A 64 6.93 -16.06 1.09
C ASP A 64 5.55 -15.98 0.42
N LEU A 65 4.73 -14.99 0.80
CA LEU A 65 3.41 -14.77 0.19
C LEU A 65 3.52 -14.11 -1.20
N ARG A 66 4.54 -13.25 -1.40
CA ARG A 66 4.88 -12.68 -2.72
C ARG A 66 5.36 -13.78 -3.68
N ARG A 67 6.24 -14.71 -3.25
CA ARG A 67 6.59 -15.90 -4.06
C ARG A 67 5.36 -16.74 -4.45
N ARG A 68 4.42 -16.96 -3.53
CA ARG A 68 3.20 -17.75 -3.81
C ARG A 68 2.28 -17.07 -4.84
N ARG A 69 2.12 -15.75 -4.79
CA ARG A 69 1.27 -15.00 -5.75
C ARG A 69 1.92 -14.87 -7.13
N PHE A 70 3.25 -14.91 -7.22
CA PHE A 70 3.97 -14.95 -8.50
C PHE A 70 3.93 -16.33 -9.18
N ILE A 71 4.09 -17.45 -8.43
CA ILE A 71 3.94 -18.80 -8.98
C ILE A 71 2.55 -19.01 -9.58
N THR A 72 1.50 -18.49 -8.93
CA THR A 72 0.12 -18.60 -9.44
C THR A 72 -0.17 -17.70 -10.66
N LYS A 73 0.65 -16.68 -10.93
CA LYS A 73 0.53 -15.83 -12.12
C LYS A 73 1.30 -16.36 -13.34
N GLU A 74 2.36 -17.15 -13.17
CA GLU A 74 3.08 -17.76 -14.30
C GLU A 74 2.41 -19.02 -14.88
N THR A 75 1.34 -19.52 -14.25
CA THR A 75 0.68 -20.76 -14.71
C THR A 75 -0.57 -20.51 -15.57
N ARG A 76 -0.67 -19.38 -16.30
CA ARG A 76 -1.76 -19.20 -17.26
C ARG A 76 -1.37 -18.40 -18.50
#